data_AF-A0A7G8E3F5-F1
#
_entry.id   AF-A0A7G8E3F5-F1
#
_cell.length_a   1.000
_cell.length_b   1.000
_cell.length_c   1.000
_cell.angle_alpha   90.00
_cell.angle_beta   90.00
_cell.angle_gamma   90.00
#
_symmetry.space_group_name_H-M   'P 1'
#
loop_
_entity.id
_entity.type
_entity.pdbx_description
1 polymer ?
#
loop_
_entity_poly.entity_id
_entity_poly.type
_entity_poly.pdbx_seq_one_letter_code
_entity_poly.pdbx_strand_id
1 'polypeptide(L)'
;MMTIFSPNCSSSIHAPAEFYAPYADEMLSVARTTCGFQSRDVLRRIVSGEQQRIKEEQMLWRVGGALLGAAFGFSDGFELTDLFVGMAGGSIGGLAHDVMSNHDRRFLEQCQALWLVGAHSPLELAQRLGPARSRILLFDSSWQSPVIFNHHRGSRGDHLVPLGNARNLANGFADERSLEVLNRYFDASELETLEAQLYPIADQVVSVQSLSSLSNSDALAKDLYAQSFMRKSQPVMIQVSGSEVVGYQIPIPATSDF
;
A
#
# COMPACT_ATOMS: atom_id res chain seq x y z
N MET A 1 -4.91 2.71 19.96
CA MET A 1 -6.19 3.04 19.29
C MET A 1 -6.26 4.55 19.23
N MET A 2 -5.92 5.15 18.09
CA MET A 2 -5.88 6.61 17.91
C MET A 2 -7.23 7.01 17.31
N THR A 3 -8.03 7.78 18.03
CA THR A 3 -9.34 8.22 17.56
C THR A 3 -9.12 9.36 16.56
N ILE A 4 -9.22 9.06 15.26
CA ILE A 4 -8.90 9.99 14.15
C ILE A 4 -9.91 11.14 14.05
N PHE A 5 -11.06 11.06 14.71
CA PHE A 5 -12.05 12.13 14.66
C PHE A 5 -12.60 12.37 16.06
N SER A 6 -12.25 13.52 16.64
CA SER A 6 -12.89 14.03 17.85
C SER A 6 -13.86 15.14 17.47
N PRO A 7 -15.11 15.12 17.96
CA PRO A 7 -16.06 16.19 17.67
C PRO A 7 -15.90 17.35 18.68
N ASN A 8 -15.89 18.56 18.13
CA ASN A 8 -16.14 19.87 18.76
C ASN A 8 -14.98 20.61 19.45
N CYS A 9 -14.71 21.83 18.96
CA CYS A 9 -14.79 23.02 19.80
C CYS A 9 -15.05 24.29 18.97
N SER A 10 -16.27 24.81 19.03
CA SER A 10 -16.61 26.17 18.60
C SER A 10 -16.24 27.14 19.73
N SER A 11 -15.25 28.02 19.48
CA SER A 11 -15.08 29.23 20.28
C SER A 11 -14.49 30.35 19.43
N SER A 12 -15.16 31.49 19.47
CA SER A 12 -14.78 32.74 18.80
C SER A 12 -13.48 33.30 19.38
N ILE A 13 -12.48 33.59 18.54
CA ILE A 13 -11.26 34.29 18.98
C ILE A 13 -10.85 35.34 17.93
N HIS A 14 -10.65 36.56 18.42
CA HIS A 14 -9.98 37.70 17.78
C HIS A 14 -8.70 37.29 17.04
N ALA A 15 -8.45 37.84 15.85
CA ALA A 15 -7.29 37.54 14.99
C ALA A 15 -5.95 37.33 15.76
N PRO A 16 -5.42 36.09 15.84
CA PRO A 16 -4.13 35.82 16.46
C PRO A 16 -3.01 35.59 15.43
N ALA A 17 -1.78 35.45 15.93
CA ALA A 17 -0.60 35.00 15.20
C ALA A 17 -0.91 33.89 14.18
N GLU A 18 -0.27 33.94 13.01
CA GLU A 18 -0.44 32.95 11.95
C GLU A 18 -0.35 31.52 12.51
N PHE A 19 -1.48 30.81 12.58
CA PHE A 19 -1.51 29.42 13.00
C PHE A 19 -0.88 28.57 11.91
N TYR A 20 0.23 27.89 12.24
CA TYR A 20 0.94 27.05 11.30
C TYR A 20 0.93 25.59 11.76
N ALA A 21 0.52 24.69 10.87
CA ALA A 21 0.56 23.26 11.15
C ALA A 21 2.01 22.75 11.09
N PRO A 22 2.52 22.08 12.14
CA PRO A 22 3.87 21.54 12.14
C PRO A 22 4.04 20.53 11.00
N TYR A 23 5.23 20.51 10.38
CA TYR A 23 5.58 19.59 9.27
C TYR A 23 4.67 19.68 8.02
N ALA A 24 3.85 20.73 7.88
CA ALA A 24 2.92 20.85 6.75
C ALA A 24 3.62 20.81 5.39
N ASP A 25 4.70 21.58 5.21
CA ASP A 25 5.46 21.59 3.95
C ASP A 25 6.11 20.24 3.62
N GLU A 26 6.61 19.53 4.63
CA GLU A 26 7.19 18.19 4.48
C GLU A 26 6.12 17.19 4.07
N MET A 27 5.00 17.15 4.79
CA MET A 27 3.89 16.23 4.51
C MET A 27 3.22 16.51 3.16
N LEU A 28 3.14 17.79 2.76
CA LEU A 28 2.74 18.18 1.40
C LEU A 28 3.71 17.65 0.34
N SER A 29 5.01 17.72 0.61
CA SER A 29 6.02 17.16 -0.29
C SER A 29 5.84 15.66 -0.42
N VAL A 30 5.80 14.92 0.69
CA VAL A 30 5.60 13.46 0.73
C VAL A 30 4.31 13.07 -0.01
N ALA A 31 3.19 13.75 0.27
CA ALA A 31 1.92 13.50 -0.40
C ALA A 31 1.96 13.73 -1.91
N ARG A 32 2.84 14.61 -2.41
CA ARG A 32 2.97 14.93 -3.84
C ARG A 32 4.00 14.11 -4.59
N THR A 33 5.09 13.71 -3.93
CA THR A 33 6.26 13.13 -4.60
C THR A 33 6.41 11.64 -4.34
N THR A 34 6.03 11.16 -3.16
CA THR A 34 6.27 9.77 -2.79
C THR A 34 5.26 8.85 -3.44
N CYS A 35 5.72 7.79 -4.11
CA CYS A 35 4.83 6.78 -4.69
C CYS A 35 4.15 5.94 -3.60
N GLY A 36 2.99 5.38 -3.95
CA GLY A 36 2.40 4.28 -3.22
C GLY A 36 3.25 3.02 -3.30
N PHE A 37 3.05 2.12 -2.34
CA PHE A 37 3.75 0.85 -2.27
C PHE A 37 3.46 -0.05 -3.48
N GLN A 38 4.51 -0.39 -4.23
CA GLN A 38 4.44 -1.06 -5.54
C GLN A 38 4.15 -2.57 -5.44
N SER A 39 3.01 -2.93 -4.84
CA SER A 39 2.69 -4.31 -4.45
C SER A 39 2.71 -5.30 -5.62
N ARG A 40 2.29 -4.87 -6.81
CA ARG A 40 2.23 -5.75 -7.99
C ARG A 40 3.61 -6.11 -8.49
N ASP A 41 4.50 -5.13 -8.54
CA ASP A 41 5.87 -5.33 -9.00
C ASP A 41 6.68 -6.12 -7.98
N VAL A 42 6.47 -5.85 -6.67
CA VAL A 42 7.09 -6.64 -5.61
C VAL A 42 6.69 -8.11 -5.72
N LEU A 43 5.38 -8.38 -5.83
CA LEU A 43 4.86 -9.74 -5.98
C LEU A 43 5.41 -10.42 -7.23
N ARG A 44 5.40 -9.73 -8.38
CA ARG A 44 5.91 -10.28 -9.65
C ARG A 44 7.34 -10.75 -9.53
N ARG A 45 8.21 -9.92 -8.96
CA ARG A 45 9.64 -10.20 -8.89
C ARG A 45 9.94 -11.40 -7.99
N ILE A 46 9.33 -11.44 -6.80
CA ILE A 46 9.46 -12.58 -5.87
C ILE A 46 9.01 -13.87 -6.56
N VAL A 47 7.81 -13.86 -7.14
CA VAL A 47 7.23 -15.02 -7.82
C VAL A 47 8.11 -15.51 -8.96
N SER A 48 8.53 -14.60 -9.85
CA SER A 48 9.37 -14.98 -11.00
C SER A 48 10.70 -15.53 -10.56
N GLY A 49 11.29 -14.96 -9.52
CA GLY A 49 12.57 -15.38 -8.97
C GLY A 49 12.49 -16.76 -8.30
N GLU A 50 11.44 -17.04 -7.54
CA GLU A 50 11.24 -18.36 -6.92
C GLU A 50 10.96 -19.44 -7.98
N GLN A 51 10.15 -19.14 -9.00
CA GLN A 51 9.94 -20.06 -10.11
C GLN A 51 11.23 -20.37 -10.88
N GLN A 52 12.09 -19.38 -11.09
CA GLN A 52 13.39 -19.60 -11.73
C GLN A 52 14.30 -20.47 -10.85
N ARG A 53 14.41 -20.17 -9.56
CA ARG A 53 15.19 -20.97 -8.60
C ARG A 53 14.74 -22.43 -8.59
N ILE A 54 13.44 -22.68 -8.53
CA ILE A 54 12.88 -24.04 -8.55
C ILE A 54 13.24 -24.77 -9.85
N LYS A 55 13.15 -24.09 -11.01
CA LYS A 55 13.54 -24.68 -12.30
C LYS A 55 15.03 -25.02 -12.35
N GLU A 56 15.89 -24.15 -11.83
CA GLU A 56 17.33 -24.37 -11.76
C GLU A 56 17.67 -25.54 -10.82
N GLU A 57 17.02 -25.63 -9.66
CA GLU A 57 17.17 -26.77 -8.74
C GLU A 57 16.71 -28.08 -9.37
N GLN A 58 15.57 -28.08 -10.06
CA GLN A 58 15.08 -29.25 -10.79
C GLN A 58 16.04 -29.65 -11.92
N MET A 59 16.60 -28.69 -12.65
CA MET A 59 17.61 -28.95 -13.68
C MET A 59 18.88 -29.55 -13.06
N LEU A 60 19.36 -28.99 -11.95
CA LEU A 60 20.52 -29.51 -11.21
C LEU A 60 20.28 -30.94 -10.71
N TRP A 61 19.09 -31.24 -10.18
CA TRP A 61 18.71 -32.58 -9.77
C TRP A 61 18.59 -33.55 -10.95
N ARG A 62 18.08 -33.09 -12.09
CA ARG A 62 18.04 -33.91 -13.32
C ARG A 62 19.44 -34.22 -13.82
N VAL A 63 20.34 -33.23 -13.84
CA VAL A 63 21.74 -33.42 -14.27
C VAL A 63 22.51 -34.28 -13.27
N GLY A 64 22.40 -33.99 -11.97
CA GLY A 64 23.03 -34.77 -10.90
C GLY A 64 22.50 -36.19 -10.82
N GLY A 65 21.19 -36.37 -10.95
CA GLY A 65 20.52 -37.67 -11.02
C GLY A 65 20.90 -38.44 -12.29
N ALA A 66 21.06 -37.79 -13.43
CA ALA A 66 21.54 -38.42 -14.66
C ALA A 66 23.02 -38.84 -14.55
N LEU A 67 23.87 -38.05 -13.88
CA LEU A 67 25.27 -38.40 -13.64
C LEU A 67 25.41 -39.58 -12.66
N LEU A 68 24.64 -39.57 -11.58
CA LEU A 68 24.59 -40.70 -10.64
C LEU A 68 23.96 -41.94 -11.28
N GLY A 69 22.89 -41.77 -12.07
CA GLY A 69 22.24 -42.85 -12.82
C GLY A 69 23.14 -43.46 -13.89
N ALA A 70 23.95 -42.65 -14.57
CA ALA A 70 24.98 -43.13 -15.50
C ALA A 70 26.13 -43.86 -14.79
N ALA A 71 26.49 -43.45 -13.57
CA ALA A 71 27.52 -44.13 -12.76
C ALA A 71 27.03 -45.43 -12.10
N PHE A 72 25.72 -45.56 -11.82
CA PHE A 72 25.13 -46.69 -11.10
C PHE A 72 24.15 -47.55 -11.91
N GLY A 73 23.94 -47.26 -13.20
CA GLY A 73 23.12 -48.07 -14.10
C GLY A 73 21.60 -47.99 -13.88
N PHE A 74 21.12 -46.93 -13.20
CA PHE A 74 19.68 -46.71 -13.00
C PHE A 74 19.17 -45.67 -14.01
N SER A 75 18.54 -46.15 -15.08
CA SER A 75 17.73 -45.32 -15.98
C SER A 75 16.26 -45.45 -15.59
N ASP A 76 15.75 -44.57 -14.73
CA ASP A 76 14.36 -44.15 -14.88
C ASP A 76 14.08 -42.81 -14.19
N GLY A 77 13.36 -41.94 -14.90
CA GLY A 77 13.18 -40.53 -14.61
C GLY A 77 12.45 -40.24 -13.31
N PHE A 78 12.99 -39.32 -12.52
CA PHE A 78 12.33 -38.74 -11.36
C PHE A 78 11.53 -37.50 -11.81
N GLU A 79 10.21 -37.64 -11.97
CA GLU A 79 9.31 -36.54 -12.31
C GLU A 79 8.69 -35.92 -11.04
N LEU A 80 9.28 -34.82 -10.56
CA LEU A 80 8.71 -33.92 -9.54
C LEU A 80 7.94 -32.77 -10.20
N THR A 81 6.97 -33.08 -11.06
CA THR A 81 6.31 -32.11 -11.96
C THR A 81 5.04 -31.45 -11.40
N ASP A 82 4.46 -31.93 -10.31
CA ASP A 82 3.06 -31.56 -9.98
C ASP A 82 2.84 -30.47 -8.92
N LEU A 83 3.88 -29.90 -8.29
CA LEU A 83 3.64 -28.96 -7.17
C LEU A 83 3.80 -27.47 -7.53
N PHE A 84 4.42 -27.10 -8.66
CA PHE A 84 4.87 -25.71 -8.87
C PHE A 84 4.42 -25.03 -10.18
N VAL A 85 3.62 -25.71 -11.02
CA VAL A 85 3.21 -25.18 -12.35
C VAL A 85 2.02 -24.19 -12.28
N GLY A 86 1.30 -24.11 -11.15
CA GLY A 86 -0.02 -23.45 -11.08
C GLY A 86 -0.07 -21.95 -11.36
N MET A 87 1.02 -21.18 -11.21
CA MET A 87 1.01 -19.75 -11.56
C MET A 87 1.55 -19.42 -12.95
N ALA A 88 1.90 -20.42 -13.77
CA ALA A 88 2.44 -20.18 -15.12
C ALA A 88 1.40 -19.67 -16.13
N GLY A 89 0.09 -19.75 -15.83
CA GLY A 89 -0.99 -19.36 -16.74
C GLY A 89 -1.87 -18.18 -16.27
N GLY A 90 -1.81 -17.81 -15.00
CA GLY A 90 -2.59 -16.71 -14.44
C GLY A 90 -1.78 -15.43 -14.45
N SER A 91 -2.21 -14.41 -15.19
CA SER A 91 -1.61 -13.08 -15.04
C SER A 91 -1.69 -12.67 -13.56
N ILE A 92 -0.67 -12.01 -13.01
CA ILE A 92 -0.68 -11.45 -11.64
C ILE A 92 -1.89 -10.51 -11.43
N GLY A 93 -2.44 -9.98 -12.52
CA GLY A 93 -3.72 -9.28 -12.54
C GLY A 93 -4.93 -10.12 -12.13
N GLY A 94 -4.95 -11.43 -12.41
CA GLY A 94 -6.01 -12.38 -12.05
C GLY A 94 -5.98 -12.84 -10.59
N LEU A 95 -4.79 -12.94 -9.97
CA LEU A 95 -4.65 -13.14 -8.52
C LEU A 95 -5.24 -11.99 -7.71
N ALA A 96 -5.36 -10.83 -8.36
CA ALA A 96 -5.97 -9.63 -7.81
C ALA A 96 -7.42 -9.39 -8.30
N HIS A 97 -8.07 -10.35 -8.96
CA HIS A 97 -9.42 -10.17 -9.51
C HIS A 97 -10.37 -11.37 -9.29
N ASP A 98 -9.84 -12.58 -9.04
CA ASP A 98 -10.60 -13.80 -8.77
C ASP A 98 -10.28 -14.42 -7.39
N VAL A 99 -11.18 -15.27 -6.89
CA VAL A 99 -10.95 -16.06 -5.66
C VAL A 99 -9.67 -16.87 -5.84
N MET A 100 -8.60 -16.45 -5.15
CA MET A 100 -7.29 -17.10 -5.20
C MET A 100 -7.45 -18.61 -4.94
N SER A 101 -6.92 -19.45 -5.83
CA SER A 101 -7.02 -20.89 -5.67
C SER A 101 -6.23 -21.36 -4.44
N ASN A 102 -6.62 -22.50 -3.86
CA ASN A 102 -5.85 -23.11 -2.77
C ASN A 102 -4.40 -23.41 -3.17
N HIS A 103 -4.15 -23.64 -4.46
CA HIS A 103 -2.82 -23.88 -5.00
C HIS A 103 -1.97 -22.61 -4.98
N ASP A 104 -2.50 -21.50 -5.51
CA ASP A 104 -1.83 -20.20 -5.53
C ASP A 104 -1.54 -19.70 -4.12
N ARG A 105 -2.51 -19.89 -3.22
CA ARG A 105 -2.34 -19.56 -1.80
C ARG A 105 -1.15 -20.30 -1.18
N ARG A 106 -1.08 -21.62 -1.35
CA ARG A 106 0.01 -22.44 -0.81
C ARG A 106 1.36 -22.04 -1.40
N PHE A 107 1.39 -21.74 -2.70
CA PHE A 107 2.62 -21.28 -3.34
C PHE A 107 3.09 -19.95 -2.74
N LEU A 108 2.20 -18.97 -2.59
CA LEU A 108 2.55 -17.68 -1.99
C LEU A 108 2.93 -17.79 -0.51
N GLU A 109 2.31 -18.71 0.23
CA GLU A 109 2.72 -19.06 1.60
C GLU A 109 4.14 -19.64 1.63
N GLN A 110 4.50 -20.52 0.68
CA GLN A 110 5.87 -21.04 0.55
C GLN A 110 6.87 -19.93 0.21
N CYS A 111 6.48 -18.98 -0.66
CA CYS A 111 7.29 -17.82 -1.01
C CYS A 111 7.32 -16.71 0.05
N GLN A 112 6.62 -16.84 1.19
CA GLN A 112 6.46 -15.78 2.20
C GLN A 112 5.90 -14.46 1.61
N ALA A 113 5.05 -14.55 0.58
CA ALA A 113 4.51 -13.42 -0.17
C ALA A 113 3.01 -13.18 0.06
N LEU A 114 2.37 -13.95 0.95
CA LEU A 114 0.92 -13.85 1.20
C LEU A 114 0.51 -12.45 1.68
N TRP A 115 1.38 -11.70 2.36
CA TRP A 115 1.10 -10.34 2.84
C TRP A 115 0.83 -9.33 1.72
N LEU A 116 1.21 -9.63 0.47
CA LEU A 116 0.91 -8.79 -0.70
C LEU A 116 -0.51 -8.99 -1.23
N VAL A 117 -1.15 -10.14 -0.98
CA VAL A 117 -2.46 -10.53 -1.54
C VAL A 117 -3.50 -10.92 -0.48
N GLY A 118 -3.08 -11.09 0.76
CA GLY A 118 -3.92 -11.53 1.87
C GLY A 118 -4.91 -10.46 2.33
N ALA A 119 -5.71 -10.82 3.34
CA ALA A 119 -6.59 -9.85 3.99
C ALA A 119 -5.76 -8.65 4.47
N HIS A 120 -6.30 -7.43 4.30
CA HIS A 120 -5.63 -6.18 4.66
C HIS A 120 -4.41 -5.83 3.80
N SER A 121 -4.12 -6.59 2.72
CA SER A 121 -3.07 -6.21 1.79
C SER A 121 -3.48 -5.00 0.94
N PRO A 122 -2.51 -4.25 0.38
CA PRO A 122 -2.81 -3.16 -0.54
C PRO A 122 -3.62 -3.61 -1.76
N LEU A 123 -3.37 -4.82 -2.26
CA LEU A 123 -4.10 -5.38 -3.40
C LEU A 123 -5.56 -5.71 -3.04
N GLU A 124 -5.82 -6.32 -1.88
CA GLU A 124 -7.19 -6.57 -1.41
C GLU A 124 -7.94 -5.25 -1.20
N LEU A 125 -7.31 -4.26 -0.58
CA LEU A 125 -7.90 -2.95 -0.36
C LEU A 125 -8.30 -2.27 -1.66
N ALA A 126 -7.42 -2.25 -2.66
CA ALA A 126 -7.69 -1.65 -3.96
C ALA A 126 -8.86 -2.37 -4.68
N GLN A 127 -9.00 -3.68 -4.52
CA GLN A 127 -10.16 -4.42 -5.07
C GLN A 127 -11.45 -4.05 -4.36
N ARG A 128 -11.42 -4.02 -3.03
CA ARG A 128 -12.61 -3.80 -2.20
C ARG A 128 -13.14 -2.38 -2.31
N LEU A 129 -12.25 -1.40 -2.41
CA LEU A 129 -12.58 0.03 -2.37
C LEU A 129 -12.49 0.70 -3.76
N GLY A 130 -11.88 0.04 -4.73
CA GLY A 130 -11.53 0.63 -6.02
C GLY A 130 -10.18 1.36 -5.99
N PRO A 131 -9.70 1.86 -7.14
CA PRO A 131 -8.42 2.56 -7.23
C PRO A 131 -8.46 3.90 -6.48
N ALA A 132 -7.30 4.33 -5.98
CA ALA A 132 -7.18 5.62 -5.34
C ALA A 132 -7.25 6.74 -6.39
N ARG A 133 -7.96 7.84 -6.08
CA ARG A 133 -8.19 8.96 -7.01
C ARG A 133 -7.42 10.22 -6.65
N SER A 134 -7.25 10.45 -5.36
CA SER A 134 -6.52 11.59 -4.82
C SER A 134 -5.92 11.23 -3.48
N ARG A 135 -4.95 12.00 -3.01
CA ARG A 135 -4.55 12.05 -1.61
C ARG A 135 -5.26 13.19 -0.91
N ILE A 136 -5.49 13.03 0.38
CA ILE A 136 -6.05 14.06 1.26
C ILE A 136 -5.15 14.16 2.46
N LEU A 137 -4.68 15.38 2.75
CA LEU A 137 -4.07 15.70 4.03
C LEU A 137 -5.14 16.19 5.00
N LEU A 138 -5.09 15.66 6.21
CA LEU A 138 -5.86 16.17 7.35
C LEU A 138 -4.90 16.52 8.48
N PHE A 139 -5.27 17.52 9.26
CA PHE A 139 -4.55 17.91 10.46
C PHE A 139 -5.57 18.28 11.54
N ASP A 140 -5.28 17.86 12.76
CA ASP A 140 -5.99 18.27 13.97
C ASP A 140 -4.96 18.80 14.96
N SER A 141 -5.33 19.84 15.71
CA SER A 141 -4.43 20.45 16.71
C SER A 141 -3.94 19.48 17.80
N SER A 142 -4.66 18.38 18.04
CA SER A 142 -4.26 17.31 18.96
C SER A 142 -3.22 16.35 18.35
N TRP A 143 -2.97 16.42 17.05
CA TRP A 143 -2.01 15.58 16.36
C TRP A 143 -0.63 16.24 16.32
N GLN A 144 0.41 15.40 16.32
CA GLN A 144 1.79 15.87 16.22
C GLN A 144 2.18 16.27 14.79
N SER A 145 1.53 15.67 13.78
CA SER A 145 1.78 15.93 12.37
C SER A 145 0.51 15.70 11.53
N PRO A 146 0.43 16.29 10.33
CA PRO A 146 -0.61 15.96 9.35
C PRO A 146 -0.57 14.49 8.96
N VAL A 147 -1.73 13.93 8.64
CA VAL A 147 -1.89 12.53 8.19
C VAL A 147 -2.33 12.53 6.73
N ILE A 148 -1.66 11.69 5.92
CA ILE A 148 -2.00 11.49 4.51
C ILE A 148 -2.99 10.34 4.40
N PHE A 149 -4.06 10.55 3.65
CA PHE A 149 -5.03 9.54 3.28
C PHE A 149 -5.02 9.36 1.76
N ASN A 150 -5.18 8.13 1.28
CA ASN A 150 -5.70 7.90 -0.06
C ASN A 150 -7.22 8.00 -0.02
N HIS A 151 -7.77 8.74 -0.97
CA HIS A 151 -9.19 8.78 -1.25
C HIS A 151 -9.53 7.80 -2.36
N HIS A 152 -10.27 6.77 -2.01
CA HIS A 152 -10.78 5.74 -2.92
C HIS A 152 -12.24 6.04 -3.27
N ARG A 153 -12.58 5.93 -4.55
CA ARG A 153 -13.95 6.12 -5.05
C ARG A 153 -14.37 4.89 -5.82
N GLY A 154 -15.28 4.11 -5.22
CA GLY A 154 -15.76 2.84 -5.75
C GLY A 154 -17.28 2.73 -5.75
N SER A 155 -17.79 1.60 -6.22
CA SER A 155 -19.23 1.29 -6.25
C SER A 155 -19.88 1.22 -4.87
N ARG A 156 -19.07 1.03 -3.83
CA ARG A 156 -19.48 0.98 -2.42
C ARG A 156 -19.40 2.34 -1.70
N GLY A 157 -19.14 3.41 -2.44
CA GLY A 157 -18.97 4.76 -1.91
C GLY A 157 -17.51 5.18 -1.76
N ASP A 158 -17.34 6.37 -1.18
CA ASP A 158 -16.04 7.03 -1.02
C ASP A 158 -15.41 6.62 0.31
N HIS A 159 -14.10 6.40 0.30
CA HIS A 159 -13.35 5.93 1.47
C HIS A 159 -12.03 6.67 1.61
N LEU A 160 -11.62 6.94 2.84
CA LEU A 160 -10.28 7.40 3.19
C LEU A 160 -9.50 6.28 3.83
N VAL A 161 -8.31 6.03 3.30
CA VAL A 161 -7.38 5.02 3.81
C VAL A 161 -6.10 5.73 4.25
N PRO A 162 -5.78 5.76 5.55
CA PRO A 162 -4.57 6.42 6.01
C PRO A 162 -3.34 5.70 5.47
N LEU A 163 -2.31 6.48 5.20
CA LEU A 163 -1.02 6.03 4.71
C LEU A 163 0.04 6.24 5.77
N GLY A 164 0.99 5.31 5.85
CA GLY A 164 2.22 5.51 6.59
C GLY A 164 3.42 4.96 5.81
N ASN A 165 4.55 4.88 6.49
CA ASN A 165 5.78 4.39 5.90
C ASN A 165 5.78 2.85 5.81
N ALA A 166 6.14 2.31 4.64
CA ALA A 166 6.11 0.87 4.38
C ALA A 166 7.03 0.07 5.30
N ARG A 167 8.22 0.57 5.66
CA ARG A 167 9.13 -0.09 6.60
C ARG A 167 8.44 -0.51 7.90
N ASN A 168 7.54 0.34 8.40
CA ASN A 168 6.88 0.16 9.68
C ASN A 168 5.56 -0.62 9.58
N LEU A 169 4.98 -0.74 8.38
CA LEU A 169 3.60 -1.20 8.18
C LEU A 169 3.49 -2.44 7.30
N ALA A 170 4.41 -2.63 6.35
CA ALA A 170 4.38 -3.77 5.47
C ALA A 170 5.04 -4.97 6.16
N ASN A 171 4.28 -6.05 6.32
CA ASN A 171 4.77 -7.27 6.97
C ASN A 171 6.03 -7.84 6.31
N GLY A 172 6.24 -7.56 5.01
CA GLY A 172 7.46 -7.93 4.30
C GLY A 172 8.75 -7.44 4.96
N PHE A 173 8.73 -6.28 5.63
CA PHE A 173 9.90 -5.72 6.33
C PHE A 173 9.94 -6.06 7.82
N ALA A 174 8.80 -6.43 8.42
CA ALA A 174 8.69 -6.73 9.84
C ALA A 174 8.94 -8.21 10.16
N ASP A 175 8.58 -9.11 9.25
CA ASP A 175 8.80 -10.55 9.37
C ASP A 175 10.15 -10.96 8.76
N GLU A 176 10.99 -11.62 9.56
CA GLU A 176 12.36 -11.98 9.19
C GLU A 176 12.40 -12.87 7.94
N ARG A 177 11.48 -13.84 7.81
CA ARG A 177 11.44 -14.76 6.66
C ARG A 177 11.01 -14.05 5.38
N SER A 178 10.03 -13.16 5.49
CA SER A 178 9.59 -12.34 4.36
C SER A 178 10.69 -11.38 3.92
N LEU A 179 11.43 -10.80 4.88
CA LEU A 179 12.55 -9.92 4.61
C LEU A 179 13.72 -10.66 3.95
N GLU A 180 14.01 -11.90 4.35
CA GLU A 180 14.99 -12.76 3.67
C GLU A 180 14.63 -12.98 2.18
N VAL A 181 13.34 -13.16 1.88
CA VAL A 181 12.87 -13.28 0.50
C VAL A 181 13.04 -11.97 -0.25
N LEU A 182 12.72 -10.83 0.37
CA LEU A 182 12.97 -9.52 -0.23
C LEU A 182 14.46 -9.31 -0.52
N ASN A 183 15.35 -9.62 0.42
CA ASN A 183 16.80 -9.50 0.25
C ASN A 183 17.37 -10.41 -0.86
N ARG A 184 16.71 -11.52 -1.18
CA ARG A 184 17.11 -12.38 -2.31
C ARG A 184 16.84 -11.73 -3.67
N TYR A 185 15.79 -10.93 -3.77
CA TYR A 185 15.28 -10.47 -5.05
C TYR A 185 15.45 -8.99 -5.30
N PHE A 186 15.68 -8.18 -4.27
CA PHE A 186 15.86 -6.73 -4.36
C PHE A 186 17.24 -6.35 -3.81
N ASP A 187 17.91 -5.42 -4.47
CA ASP A 187 19.15 -4.87 -3.93
C ASP A 187 18.88 -3.86 -2.80
N ALA A 188 19.94 -3.47 -2.08
CA ALA A 188 19.81 -2.58 -0.93
C ALA A 188 19.17 -1.22 -1.29
N SER A 189 19.46 -0.66 -2.47
CA SER A 189 18.90 0.63 -2.89
C SER A 189 17.42 0.54 -3.27
N GLU A 190 17.02 -0.58 -3.86
CA GLU A 190 15.61 -0.89 -4.14
C GLU A 190 14.83 -1.10 -2.85
N LEU A 191 15.42 -1.79 -1.87
CA LEU A 191 14.81 -1.99 -0.55
C LEU A 191 14.62 -0.67 0.20
N GLU A 192 15.65 0.19 0.24
CA GLU A 192 15.53 1.54 0.82
C GLU A 192 14.40 2.35 0.15
N THR A 193 14.27 2.21 -1.17
CA THR A 193 13.19 2.86 -1.92
C THR A 193 11.82 2.30 -1.53
N LEU A 194 11.68 0.98 -1.44
CA LEU A 194 10.42 0.33 -1.04
C LEU A 194 10.04 0.65 0.41
N GLU A 195 11.01 0.69 1.33
CA GLU A 195 10.81 1.08 2.72
C GLU A 195 10.24 2.49 2.86
N ALA A 196 10.69 3.42 2.01
CA ALA A 196 10.26 4.81 2.02
C ALA A 196 8.88 5.06 1.38
N GLN A 197 8.30 4.06 0.69
CA GLN A 197 7.01 4.20 0.01
C GLN A 197 5.83 4.31 0.99
N LEU A 198 4.74 4.90 0.51
CA LEU A 198 3.51 5.04 1.28
C LEU A 198 2.70 3.74 1.24
N TYR A 199 2.44 3.18 2.42
CA TYR A 199 1.72 1.92 2.60
C TYR A 199 0.35 2.16 3.29
N PRO A 200 -0.74 1.55 2.81
CA PRO A 200 -2.07 1.74 3.37
C PRO A 200 -2.25 1.01 4.69
N ILE A 201 -2.93 1.65 5.65
CA ILE A 201 -3.28 1.06 6.94
C ILE A 201 -4.74 0.59 6.87
N ALA A 202 -4.93 -0.67 6.46
CA ALA A 202 -6.24 -1.27 6.19
C ALA A 202 -7.24 -1.17 7.36
N ASP A 203 -6.76 -1.24 8.59
CA ASP A 203 -7.61 -1.33 9.79
C ASP A 203 -8.21 0.02 10.18
N GLN A 204 -7.80 1.10 9.51
CA GLN A 204 -8.22 2.46 9.79
C GLN A 204 -8.95 3.09 8.59
N VAL A 205 -9.55 2.26 7.73
CA VAL A 205 -10.39 2.71 6.61
C VAL A 205 -11.62 3.42 7.15
N VAL A 206 -11.91 4.60 6.60
CA VAL A 206 -13.01 5.47 7.00
C VAL A 206 -13.96 5.67 5.82
N SER A 207 -15.25 5.45 6.01
CA SER A 207 -16.27 5.75 4.99
C SER A 207 -16.59 7.23 4.99
N VAL A 208 -16.62 7.81 3.78
CA VAL A 208 -16.94 9.21 3.54
C VAL A 208 -18.38 9.31 3.06
N GLN A 209 -19.17 10.14 3.73
CA GLN A 209 -20.56 10.41 3.36
C GLN A 209 -20.63 11.38 2.18
N SER A 210 -19.79 12.41 2.19
CA SER A 210 -19.64 13.33 1.07
C SER A 210 -18.26 14.00 1.07
N LEU A 211 -17.80 14.35 -0.13
CA LEU A 211 -16.60 15.13 -0.36
C LEU A 211 -16.91 16.21 -1.39
N SER A 212 -16.75 17.47 -1.02
CA SER A 212 -17.04 18.62 -1.88
C SER A 212 -15.91 19.63 -1.88
N SER A 213 -15.64 20.25 -3.03
CA SER A 213 -14.64 21.31 -3.12
C SER A 213 -15.06 22.51 -2.27
N LEU A 214 -14.10 23.05 -1.53
CA LEU A 214 -14.29 24.23 -0.70
C LEU A 214 -13.56 25.41 -1.34
N SER A 215 -14.10 26.63 -1.21
CA SER A 215 -13.36 27.82 -1.62
C SER A 215 -12.23 28.12 -0.63
N ASN A 216 -11.22 28.87 -1.09
CA ASN A 216 -10.10 29.27 -0.24
C ASN A 216 -10.55 30.12 0.95
N SER A 217 -11.51 31.03 0.76
CA SER A 217 -12.06 31.85 1.84
C SER A 217 -12.82 31.02 2.87
N ASP A 218 -13.59 30.04 2.43
CA ASP A 218 -14.36 29.18 3.34
C ASP A 218 -13.45 28.23 4.12
N ALA A 219 -12.34 27.78 3.52
CA ALA A 219 -11.31 26.98 4.20
C ALA A 219 -10.70 27.76 5.37
N LEU A 220 -10.25 28.99 5.13
CA LEU A 220 -9.68 29.87 6.16
C LEU A 220 -10.69 30.20 7.27
N ALA A 221 -11.98 30.25 6.96
CA ALA A 221 -13.03 30.48 7.95
C ALA A 221 -13.34 29.25 8.82
N LYS A 222 -13.03 28.04 8.33
CA LYS A 222 -13.40 26.76 8.98
C LYS A 222 -12.23 26.01 9.61
N ASP A 223 -11.01 26.21 9.11
CA ASP A 223 -9.79 25.59 9.63
C ASP A 223 -8.73 26.67 9.88
N LEU A 224 -8.33 26.78 11.14
CA LEU A 224 -7.30 27.72 11.60
C LEU A 224 -5.95 27.50 10.90
N TYR A 225 -5.65 26.27 10.48
CA TYR A 225 -4.37 25.90 9.87
C TYR A 225 -4.40 25.90 8.34
N ALA A 226 -5.48 26.34 7.71
CA ALA A 226 -5.67 26.21 6.26
C ALA A 226 -4.57 26.90 5.44
N GLN A 227 -4.03 28.01 5.94
CA GLN A 227 -2.95 28.75 5.30
C GLN A 227 -1.70 27.87 5.05
N SER A 228 -1.43 26.89 5.92
CA SER A 228 -0.29 25.96 5.78
C SER A 228 -0.41 25.02 4.57
N PHE A 229 -1.63 24.73 4.10
CA PHE A 229 -1.86 23.69 3.09
C PHE A 229 -2.26 24.24 1.72
N MET A 230 -3.08 25.30 1.69
CA MET A 230 -3.78 25.78 0.50
C MET A 230 -2.89 26.21 -0.68
N ARG A 231 -1.60 26.49 -0.47
CA ARG A 231 -0.69 26.88 -1.57
C ARG A 231 -0.43 25.74 -2.56
N LYS A 232 -0.52 24.48 -2.12
CA LYS A 232 -0.09 23.31 -2.89
C LYS A 232 -1.16 22.22 -3.01
N SER A 233 -2.38 22.51 -2.56
CA SER A 233 -3.51 21.57 -2.49
C SER A 233 -4.84 22.28 -2.69
N GLN A 234 -5.88 21.54 -3.07
CA GLN A 234 -7.25 22.04 -3.14
C GLN A 234 -7.99 21.75 -1.82
N PRO A 235 -8.50 22.77 -1.09
CA PRO A 235 -9.32 22.51 0.09
C PRO A 235 -10.65 21.83 -0.30
N VAL A 236 -11.06 20.87 0.52
CA VAL A 236 -12.29 20.09 0.39
C VAL A 236 -12.98 19.98 1.74
N MET A 237 -14.30 19.95 1.75
CA MET A 237 -15.11 19.58 2.89
C MET A 237 -15.36 18.07 2.86
N ILE A 238 -15.15 17.40 3.98
CA ILE A 238 -15.33 15.96 4.12
C ILE A 238 -16.34 15.70 5.23
N GLN A 239 -17.39 14.95 4.91
CA GLN A 239 -18.36 14.49 5.89
C GLN A 239 -18.08 13.03 6.27
N VAL A 240 -17.77 12.79 7.54
CA VAL A 240 -17.48 11.47 8.10
C VAL A 240 -18.28 11.29 9.38
N SER A 241 -19.10 10.23 9.44
CA SER A 241 -19.87 9.87 10.65
C SER A 241 -20.67 11.04 11.25
N GLY A 242 -21.24 11.90 10.39
CA GLY A 242 -22.00 13.09 10.82
C GLY A 242 -21.16 14.27 11.32
N SER A 243 -19.82 14.20 11.23
CA SER A 243 -18.90 15.31 11.48
C SER A 243 -18.37 15.89 10.17
N GLU A 244 -18.11 17.19 10.16
CA GLU A 244 -17.51 17.92 9.04
C GLU A 244 -16.05 18.23 9.34
N VAL A 245 -15.15 17.92 8.40
CA VAL A 245 -13.72 18.20 8.53
C VAL A 245 -13.20 18.81 7.22
N VAL A 246 -12.34 19.83 7.33
CA VAL A 246 -11.65 20.40 6.18
C VAL A 246 -10.42 19.54 5.87
N GLY A 247 -10.28 19.11 4.63
CA GLY A 247 -9.10 18.42 4.14
C GLY A 247 -8.49 19.07 2.92
N TYR A 248 -7.29 18.61 2.57
CA TYR A 248 -6.46 19.22 1.54
C TYR A 248 -6.13 18.19 0.47
N GLN A 249 -6.86 18.24 -0.64
CA GLN A 249 -6.79 17.29 -1.73
C GLN A 249 -5.57 17.55 -2.63
N ILE A 250 -4.88 16.48 -2.98
CA ILE A 250 -3.66 16.45 -3.79
C ILE A 250 -3.81 15.35 -4.84
N PRO A 251 -3.42 15.58 -6.11
CA PRO A 251 -3.41 14.51 -7.12
C PRO A 251 -2.39 13.43 -6.76
N ILE A 252 -2.71 12.16 -7.06
CA ILE A 252 -1.79 11.04 -6.87
C ILE A 252 -0.75 11.06 -8.01
N PRO A 253 0.54 10.79 -7.71
CA PRO A 253 1.54 10.58 -8.75
C PRO A 253 1.15 9.47 -9.72
N ALA A 254 1.36 9.66 -11.02
CA ALA A 254 0.96 8.68 -12.05
C ALA A 254 1.62 7.29 -11.90
N THR A 255 2.74 7.21 -11.17
CA THR A 255 3.53 6.01 -10.91
C THR A 255 3.14 5.29 -9.59
N SER A 256 2.09 5.74 -8.91
CA SER A 256 1.64 5.10 -7.67
C SER A 256 0.78 3.88 -7.99
N ASP A 257 1.20 2.70 -7.56
CA ASP A 257 0.34 1.52 -7.50
C ASP A 257 -0.74 1.76 -6.43
N PHE A 258 -1.95 2.14 -6.83
CA PHE A 258 -3.22 1.93 -6.09
C PHE A 258 -4.42 2.01 -7.04
#